data_AF-A0A352PZN6-F1
#
_entry.id   AF-A0A352PZN6-F1
#
_cell.length_a   1.000
_cell.length_b   1.000
_cell.length_c   1.000
_cell.angle_alpha   90.00
_cell.angle_beta   90.00
_cell.angle_gamma   90.00
#
_symmetry.space_group_name_H-M   'P 1'
#
loop_
_entity.id
_entity.type
_entity.pdbx_description
1 polymer ?
#
loop_
_entity_poly.entity_id
_entity_poly.type
_entity_poly.pdbx_seq_one_letter_code
_entity_poly.pdbx_strand_id
1 'polypeptide(L)'
;MQATPSGASEQANPDAGIRPDELARRLAQIHTLDKRPKHKAILLQHLKNWETTLRAAYAVFRGKSSKDLAFSRAGEWMLDNFYVVEQTLRLVEEELPEGYYGELPKLEGTALKGYPRIFALAWEWVGYSQDQIDLTQTIAFVLEYQQVAPLKIGELWALPNMLRIGLLERLPPAAAETHTGGAP
;
A
#
# COMPACT_ATOMS: atom_id res chain seq x y z
N MET A 1 -22.10 38.12 -13.65
CA MET A 1 -22.11 37.04 -14.67
C MET A 1 -20.90 36.15 -14.37
N GLN A 2 -21.13 35.04 -13.64
CA GLN A 2 -21.19 33.64 -14.10
C GLN A 2 -19.78 33.02 -14.24
N ALA A 3 -19.29 32.19 -13.28
CA ALA A 3 -19.59 30.77 -12.97
C ALA A 3 -18.72 29.79 -13.80
N THR A 4 -17.55 29.32 -13.27
CA THR A 4 -17.21 27.96 -12.76
C THR A 4 -16.90 26.89 -13.83
N PRO A 5 -16.33 25.70 -13.53
CA PRO A 5 -15.31 25.29 -12.53
C PRO A 5 -14.24 24.32 -13.13
N SER A 6 -13.18 23.98 -12.39
CA SER A 6 -12.54 22.64 -12.42
C SER A 6 -11.43 22.61 -11.35
N GLY A 7 -11.53 21.89 -10.23
CA GLY A 7 -12.20 20.60 -10.04
C GLY A 7 -11.22 19.43 -10.18
N ALA A 8 -9.94 19.60 -9.85
CA ALA A 8 -9.05 18.48 -9.55
C ALA A 8 -9.06 18.28 -8.04
N SER A 9 -10.03 17.49 -7.58
CA SER A 9 -10.13 17.01 -6.21
C SER A 9 -8.85 16.27 -5.83
N GLU A 10 -7.99 17.00 -5.12
CA GLU A 10 -7.20 16.48 -4.02
C GLU A 10 -8.09 15.49 -3.27
N GLN A 11 -7.79 14.20 -3.39
CA GLN A 11 -8.41 13.17 -2.57
C GLN A 11 -7.92 13.44 -1.14
N ALA A 12 -8.59 14.41 -0.49
CA ALA A 12 -8.40 14.71 0.90
C ALA A 12 -8.61 13.40 1.65
N ASN A 13 -7.52 12.87 2.20
CA ASN A 13 -7.61 11.79 3.16
C ASN A 13 -8.62 12.25 4.23
N PRO A 14 -9.78 11.60 4.39
CA PRO A 14 -10.81 12.02 5.35
C PRO A 14 -10.27 12.05 6.79
N ASP A 15 -9.09 11.46 7.00
CA ASP A 15 -8.41 11.34 8.27
C ASP A 15 -7.22 12.31 8.43
N ALA A 16 -6.99 13.25 7.50
CA ALA A 16 -5.86 14.20 7.52
C ALA A 16 -5.82 15.12 8.76
N GLY A 17 -6.92 15.23 9.49
CA GLY A 17 -7.01 15.97 10.77
C GLY A 17 -7.18 15.09 12.01
N ILE A 18 -7.28 13.77 11.84
CA ILE A 18 -7.47 12.82 12.94
C ILE A 18 -6.10 12.53 13.54
N ARG A 19 -5.99 12.47 14.86
CA ARG A 19 -4.72 12.12 15.49
C ARG A 19 -4.39 10.63 15.30
N PRO A 20 -3.11 10.22 15.28
CA PRO A 20 -2.73 8.82 15.06
C PRO A 20 -3.40 7.85 16.05
N ASP A 21 -3.52 8.27 17.31
CA ASP A 21 -4.15 7.48 18.38
C ASP A 21 -5.65 7.29 18.17
N GLU A 22 -6.34 8.33 17.69
CA GLU A 22 -7.77 8.27 17.37
C GLU A 22 -8.02 7.41 16.13
N LEU A 23 -7.19 7.54 15.09
CA LEU A 23 -7.25 6.70 13.90
C LEU A 23 -7.06 5.23 14.28
N ALA A 24 -6.04 4.90 15.08
CA ALA A 24 -5.78 3.53 15.52
C ALA A 24 -6.98 2.91 16.25
N ARG A 25 -7.60 3.65 17.19
CA ARG A 25 -8.78 3.20 17.93
C ARG A 25 -10.00 3.04 17.04
N ARG A 26 -10.21 3.98 16.10
CA ARG A 26 -11.31 3.89 15.12
C ARG A 26 -11.15 2.66 14.23
N LEU A 27 -9.96 2.42 13.69
CA LEU A 27 -9.66 1.23 12.89
C LEU A 27 -9.93 -0.05 13.69
N ALA A 28 -9.49 -0.10 14.95
CA ALA A 28 -9.72 -1.26 15.81
C ALA A 28 -11.21 -1.56 16.05
N GLN A 29 -12.07 -0.53 16.08
CA GLN A 29 -13.52 -0.70 16.21
C GLN A 29 -14.17 -1.22 14.93
N ILE A 30 -13.69 -0.78 13.76
CA ILE A 30 -14.30 -1.14 12.46
C ILE A 30 -13.70 -2.42 11.84
N HIS A 31 -12.51 -2.84 12.26
CA HIS A 31 -11.84 -4.05 11.78
C HIS A 31 -12.50 -5.31 12.34
N THR A 32 -13.60 -5.73 11.72
CA THR A 32 -14.28 -6.99 12.05
C THR A 32 -13.64 -8.17 11.31
N LEU A 33 -13.41 -9.26 12.04
CA LEU A 33 -12.77 -10.47 11.52
C LEU A 33 -13.78 -11.42 10.88
N ASP A 34 -13.43 -11.94 9.71
CA ASP A 34 -14.14 -13.04 9.06
C ASP A 34 -13.88 -14.33 9.83
N LYS A 35 -14.94 -15.10 10.07
CA LYS A 35 -14.89 -16.35 10.83
C LYS A 35 -14.53 -17.56 9.96
N ARG A 36 -14.40 -17.36 8.64
CA ARG A 36 -14.14 -18.46 7.71
C ARG A 36 -12.67 -18.91 7.76
N PRO A 37 -12.42 -20.23 7.75
CA PRO A 37 -11.07 -20.78 7.97
C PRO A 37 -10.16 -20.72 6.73
N LYS A 38 -10.71 -20.51 5.52
CA LYS A 38 -9.95 -20.48 4.28
C LYS A 38 -10.35 -19.30 3.42
N HIS A 39 -9.41 -18.39 3.22
CA HIS A 39 -9.55 -17.27 2.31
C HIS A 39 -8.62 -17.45 1.13
N LYS A 40 -9.06 -17.00 -0.05
CA LYS A 40 -8.17 -16.89 -1.21
C LYS A 40 -7.01 -15.96 -0.85
N ALA A 41 -5.83 -16.24 -1.42
CA ALA A 41 -4.64 -15.43 -1.24
C ALA A 41 -4.72 -14.10 -2.02
N ILE A 42 -5.75 -13.28 -1.76
CA ILE A 42 -6.07 -12.09 -2.56
C ILE A 42 -4.89 -11.12 -2.59
N LEU A 43 -4.26 -10.85 -1.43
CA LEU A 43 -3.10 -9.96 -1.37
C LEU A 43 -1.90 -10.51 -2.16
N LEU A 44 -1.63 -11.82 -2.07
CA LEU A 44 -0.52 -12.43 -2.81
C LEU A 44 -0.78 -12.42 -4.32
N GLN A 45 -2.03 -12.65 -4.74
CA GLN A 45 -2.42 -12.53 -6.15
C GLN A 45 -2.29 -11.09 -6.65
N HIS A 46 -2.74 -10.14 -5.84
CA HIS A 46 -2.63 -8.71 -6.13
C HIS A 46 -1.16 -8.29 -6.26
N LEU A 47 -0.29 -8.72 -5.34
CA LEU A 47 1.15 -8.46 -5.39
C LEU A 47 1.80 -9.01 -6.67
N LYS A 48 1.44 -10.22 -7.09
CA LYS A 48 1.95 -10.83 -8.35
C LYS A 48 1.50 -10.05 -9.60
N ASN A 49 0.24 -9.62 -9.63
CA ASN A 49 -0.28 -8.81 -10.73
C ASN A 49 0.43 -7.45 -10.79
N TRP A 50 0.66 -6.86 -9.62
CA TRP A 50 1.33 -5.58 -9.49
C TRP A 50 2.81 -5.66 -9.86
N GLU A 51 3.53 -6.69 -9.40
CA GLU A 51 4.90 -7.00 -9.85
C GLU A 51 4.97 -7.12 -11.38
N THR A 52 4.05 -7.87 -11.99
CA THR A 52 4.00 -8.03 -13.45
C THR A 52 3.84 -6.67 -14.15
N THR A 53 2.99 -5.81 -13.61
CA THR A 53 2.73 -4.46 -14.13
C THR A 53 3.98 -3.58 -14.02
N LEU A 54 4.65 -3.61 -12.87
CA LEU A 54 5.88 -2.86 -12.63
C LEU A 54 7.03 -3.32 -13.54
N ARG A 55 7.19 -4.63 -13.72
CA ARG A 55 8.19 -5.21 -14.63
C ARG A 55 7.93 -4.78 -16.08
N ALA A 56 6.68 -4.80 -16.51
CA ALA A 56 6.30 -4.34 -17.84
C ALA A 56 6.62 -2.85 -18.04
N ALA A 57 6.30 -2.01 -17.06
CA ALA A 57 6.60 -0.58 -17.12
C ALA A 57 8.11 -0.29 -17.12
N TYR A 58 8.88 -1.00 -16.29
CA TYR A 58 10.34 -0.91 -16.28
C TYR A 58 10.94 -1.30 -17.64
N ALA A 59 10.45 -2.38 -18.26
CA ALA A 59 10.89 -2.79 -19.60
C ALA A 59 10.60 -1.73 -20.67
N VAL A 60 9.43 -1.06 -20.60
CA VAL A 60 9.07 0.05 -21.49
C VAL A 60 10.05 1.21 -21.31
N PHE A 61 10.34 1.63 -20.07
CA PHE A 61 11.26 2.74 -19.83
C PHE A 61 12.70 2.43 -20.23
N ARG A 62 13.16 1.20 -19.99
CA ARG A 62 14.50 0.78 -20.39
C ARG A 62 14.72 0.84 -21.90
N GLY A 63 13.65 0.67 -22.70
CA GLY A 63 13.69 0.75 -24.16
C GLY A 63 13.56 2.16 -24.73
N LYS A 64 13.29 3.19 -23.91
CA LYS A 64 13.13 4.58 -24.36
C LYS A 64 14.47 5.33 -24.39
N SER A 65 14.58 6.35 -25.25
CA SER A 65 15.77 7.20 -25.29
C SER A 65 15.81 8.15 -24.09
N SER A 66 16.99 8.64 -23.70
CA SER A 66 17.12 9.62 -22.61
C SER A 66 16.32 10.91 -22.85
N LYS A 67 16.05 11.29 -24.11
CA LYS A 67 15.16 12.41 -24.45
C LYS A 67 13.69 12.13 -24.17
N ASP A 68 13.25 10.88 -24.30
CA ASP A 68 11.86 10.47 -24.03
C ASP A 68 11.60 10.24 -22.54
N LEU A 69 12.67 9.95 -21.76
CA LEU A 69 12.64 9.74 -20.31
C LEU A 69 12.76 11.05 -19.52
N ALA A 70 13.48 12.05 -20.04
CA ALA A 70 13.67 13.37 -19.41
C ALA A 70 12.35 14.13 -19.12
N PHE A 71 11.23 13.68 -19.70
CA PHE A 71 9.90 14.24 -19.45
C PHE A 71 9.07 13.45 -18.41
N SER A 72 9.59 12.36 -17.85
CA SER A 72 8.91 11.56 -16.82
C SER A 72 9.80 11.35 -15.61
N ARG A 73 9.55 12.11 -14.55
CA ARG A 73 10.23 11.95 -13.24
C ARG A 73 9.97 10.58 -12.65
N ALA A 74 8.79 10.00 -12.88
CA ALA A 74 8.47 8.63 -12.46
C ALA A 74 9.29 7.58 -13.24
N GLY A 75 9.56 7.81 -14.53
CA GLY A 75 10.39 6.93 -15.35
C GLY A 75 11.85 6.89 -14.91
N GLU A 76 12.45 8.05 -14.66
CA GLU A 76 13.83 8.14 -14.12
C GLU A 76 13.93 7.47 -12.75
N TRP A 77 13.02 7.81 -11.82
CA TRP A 77 13.00 7.17 -10.50
C TRP A 77 12.84 5.66 -10.60
N MET A 78 11.95 5.17 -11.46
CA MET A 78 11.74 3.74 -11.65
C MET A 78 13.02 3.06 -12.15
N LEU A 79 13.73 3.67 -13.10
CA LEU A 79 14.98 3.09 -13.62
C LEU A 79 16.07 2.99 -12.54
N ASP A 80 16.18 4.02 -11.71
CA ASP A 80 17.19 4.09 -10.65
C ASP A 80 16.86 3.18 -9.45
N ASN A 81 15.57 2.97 -9.16
CA ASN A 81 15.12 2.33 -7.91
C ASN A 81 14.47 0.95 -8.10
N PHE A 82 14.32 0.46 -9.35
CA PHE A 82 13.64 -0.81 -9.61
C PHE A 82 14.25 -1.99 -8.83
N TYR A 83 15.57 -1.98 -8.62
CA TYR A 83 16.24 -3.04 -7.85
C TYR A 83 15.73 -3.14 -6.41
N VAL A 84 15.37 -2.02 -5.78
CA VAL A 84 14.83 -1.98 -4.40
C VAL A 84 13.44 -2.61 -4.38
N VAL A 85 12.62 -2.31 -5.40
CA VAL A 85 11.29 -2.90 -5.56
C VAL A 85 11.40 -4.42 -5.72
N GLU A 86 12.29 -4.90 -6.60
CA GLU A 86 12.51 -6.33 -6.78
C GLU A 86 13.04 -7.02 -5.52
N GLN A 87 13.95 -6.38 -4.78
CA GLN A 87 14.43 -6.91 -3.50
C GLN A 87 13.31 -7.01 -2.47
N THR A 88 12.46 -5.98 -2.39
CA THR A 88 11.34 -5.95 -1.45
C THR A 88 10.31 -7.02 -1.78
N LEU A 89 9.98 -7.22 -3.07
CA LEU A 89 9.07 -8.28 -3.51
C LEU A 89 9.60 -9.67 -3.15
N ARG A 90 10.88 -9.96 -3.44
CA ARG A 90 11.51 -11.24 -3.04
C ARG A 90 11.47 -11.46 -1.54
N LEU A 91 11.81 -10.44 -0.76
CA LEU A 91 11.78 -10.54 0.70
C LEU A 91 10.38 -10.82 1.23
N VAL A 92 9.36 -10.17 0.67
CA VAL A 92 7.96 -10.42 1.03
C VAL A 92 7.56 -11.86 0.69
N GLU A 93 7.97 -12.39 -0.46
CA GLU A 93 7.67 -13.79 -0.82
C GLU A 93 8.35 -14.80 0.12
N GLU A 94 9.58 -14.53 0.55
CA GLU A 94 10.34 -15.38 1.47
C GLU A 94 9.78 -15.33 2.90
N GLU A 95 9.43 -14.14 3.40
CA GLU A 95 8.97 -13.93 4.78
C GLU A 95 7.46 -14.13 4.96
N LEU A 96 6.69 -14.15 3.87
CA LEU A 96 5.23 -14.33 3.89
C LEU A 96 4.78 -15.53 3.02
N PRO A 97 5.20 -16.76 3.35
CA PRO A 97 4.77 -17.94 2.61
C PRO A 97 3.25 -18.14 2.69
N GLU A 98 2.67 -18.79 1.67
CA GLU A 98 1.21 -18.93 1.53
C GLU A 98 0.53 -19.57 2.76
N GLY A 99 1.21 -20.54 3.40
CA GLY A 99 0.73 -21.16 4.64
C GLY A 99 0.58 -20.14 5.76
N TYR A 100 1.64 -19.35 6.02
CA TYR A 100 1.61 -18.31 7.03
C TYR A 100 0.59 -17.21 6.70
N TYR A 101 0.52 -16.78 5.43
CA TYR A 101 -0.52 -15.87 4.96
C TYR A 101 -1.93 -16.39 5.26
N GLY A 102 -2.17 -17.69 5.06
CA GLY A 102 -3.45 -18.35 5.28
C GLY A 102 -3.91 -18.30 6.73
N GLU A 103 -2.99 -18.28 7.69
CA GLU A 103 -3.28 -18.22 9.13
C GLU A 103 -3.63 -16.81 9.63
N LEU A 104 -3.30 -15.77 8.86
CA LEU A 104 -3.57 -14.39 9.26
C LEU A 104 -5.09 -14.10 9.25
N PRO A 105 -5.66 -13.54 10.34
CA PRO A 105 -7.06 -13.15 10.40
C PRO A 105 -7.46 -12.19 9.28
N LYS A 106 -8.57 -12.47 8.58
CA LYS A 106 -9.05 -11.65 7.45
C LYS A 106 -10.19 -10.74 7.86
N LEU A 107 -10.37 -9.62 7.15
CA LEU A 107 -11.48 -8.69 7.39
C LEU A 107 -12.77 -9.13 6.68
N GLU A 108 -13.92 -8.87 7.31
CA GLU A 108 -15.25 -9.24 6.81
C GLU A 108 -16.03 -8.07 6.16
N GLY A 109 -15.84 -6.84 6.66
CA GLY A 109 -16.79 -5.73 6.48
C GLY A 109 -16.21 -4.38 6.00
N THR A 110 -14.99 -4.34 5.47
CA THR A 110 -14.33 -3.10 5.02
C THR A 110 -14.01 -3.13 3.52
N ALA A 111 -13.50 -2.03 2.96
CA ALA A 111 -12.99 -1.99 1.58
C ALA A 111 -11.90 -3.05 1.32
N LEU A 112 -11.18 -3.45 2.36
CA LEU A 112 -10.15 -4.49 2.35
C LEU A 112 -10.70 -5.86 2.81
N LYS A 113 -11.97 -6.15 2.52
CA LYS A 113 -12.58 -7.45 2.80
C LYS A 113 -11.76 -8.59 2.19
N GLY A 114 -11.48 -9.62 2.99
CA GLY A 114 -10.68 -10.77 2.59
C GLY A 114 -9.16 -10.56 2.66
N TYR A 115 -8.68 -9.33 2.90
CA TYR A 115 -7.28 -9.06 3.20
C TYR A 115 -6.97 -9.32 4.68
N PRO A 116 -5.70 -9.59 5.04
CA PRO A 116 -5.29 -9.66 6.44
C PRO A 116 -5.63 -8.37 7.18
N ARG A 117 -6.16 -8.47 8.40
CA ARG A 117 -6.39 -7.30 9.27
C ARG A 117 -5.12 -6.48 9.46
N ILE A 118 -3.99 -7.16 9.63
CA ILE A 118 -2.69 -6.50 9.76
C ILE A 118 -2.27 -5.74 8.49
N PHE A 119 -2.67 -6.21 7.31
CA PHE A 119 -2.43 -5.46 6.06
C PHE A 119 -3.24 -4.17 6.04
N ALA A 120 -4.52 -4.23 6.39
CA ALA A 120 -5.36 -3.04 6.46
C ALA A 120 -4.82 -2.01 7.45
N LEU A 121 -4.37 -2.46 8.62
CA LEU A 121 -3.75 -1.57 9.60
C LEU A 121 -2.49 -0.88 9.04
N ALA A 122 -1.62 -1.63 8.37
CA ALA A 122 -0.41 -1.08 7.75
C ALA A 122 -0.75 -0.11 6.60
N TRP A 123 -1.71 -0.47 5.75
CA TRP A 123 -2.16 0.33 4.60
C TRP A 123 -2.65 1.72 5.02
N GLU A 124 -3.47 1.78 6.07
CA GLU A 124 -3.98 3.02 6.64
C GLU A 124 -2.86 3.82 7.29
N TRP A 125 -1.96 3.16 8.03
CA TRP A 125 -0.82 3.85 8.65
C TRP A 125 0.12 4.47 7.64
N VAL A 126 0.45 3.75 6.57
CA VAL A 126 1.30 4.27 5.48
C VAL A 126 0.63 5.48 4.82
N GLY A 127 -0.68 5.42 4.57
CA GLY A 127 -1.41 6.56 4.02
C GLY A 127 -1.48 7.76 4.93
N TYR A 128 -1.69 7.53 6.22
CA TYR A 128 -1.71 8.58 7.23
C TYR A 128 -0.33 9.26 7.36
N SER A 129 0.74 8.47 7.38
CA SER A 129 2.11 8.94 7.51
C SER A 129 2.71 9.55 6.24
N GLN A 130 1.94 9.63 5.14
CA GLN A 130 2.41 10.12 3.84
C GLN A 130 3.69 9.38 3.40
N ASP A 131 3.67 8.07 3.54
CA ASP A 131 4.78 7.16 3.21
C ASP A 131 6.05 7.33 4.09
N GLN A 132 6.03 8.22 5.10
CA GLN A 132 7.14 8.45 6.02
C GLN A 132 6.99 7.62 7.29
N ILE A 133 7.48 6.38 7.25
CA ILE A 133 7.39 5.45 8.37
C ILE A 133 8.48 5.74 9.41
N ASP A 134 8.06 6.24 10.58
CA ASP A 134 8.88 6.30 11.79
C ASP A 134 8.56 5.14 12.73
N LEU A 135 9.60 4.50 13.28
CA LEU A 135 9.45 3.33 14.14
C LEU A 135 8.70 3.66 15.44
N THR A 136 9.03 4.77 16.09
CA THR A 136 8.42 5.17 17.36
C THR A 136 6.92 5.42 17.20
N GLN A 137 6.56 6.16 16.17
CA GLN A 137 5.16 6.45 15.85
C GLN A 137 4.40 5.18 15.42
N THR A 138 5.04 4.31 14.65
CA THR A 138 4.44 3.01 14.25
C THR A 138 4.15 2.14 15.47
N ILE A 139 5.09 2.05 16.42
CA ILE A 139 4.88 1.32 17.67
C ILE A 139 3.71 1.91 18.46
N ALA A 140 3.69 3.24 18.65
CA ALA A 140 2.61 3.91 19.37
C ALA A 140 1.25 3.66 18.71
N PHE A 141 1.16 3.78 17.38
CA PHE A 141 -0.05 3.52 16.61
C PHE A 141 -0.57 2.08 16.79
N VAL A 142 0.32 1.08 16.70
CA VAL A 142 -0.04 -0.32 16.91
C VAL A 142 -0.45 -0.60 18.35
N LEU A 143 0.20 0.04 19.33
CA LEU A 143 -0.18 -0.09 20.73
C LEU A 143 -1.59 0.46 20.98
N GLU A 144 -1.91 1.64 20.45
CA GLU A 144 -3.24 2.24 20.56
C GLU A 144 -4.33 1.37 19.91
N TYR A 145 -4.02 0.76 18.76
CA TYR A 145 -4.91 -0.19 18.11
C TYR A 145 -5.19 -1.41 19.01
N GLN A 146 -4.14 -1.97 19.61
CA GLN A 146 -4.23 -3.18 20.44
C GLN A 146 -5.01 -2.97 21.75
N GLN A 147 -5.15 -1.74 22.24
CA GLN A 147 -6.00 -1.44 23.40
C GLN A 147 -7.47 -1.80 23.16
N VAL A 148 -7.91 -1.81 21.91
CA VAL A 148 -9.29 -2.10 21.52
C VAL A 148 -9.41 -3.48 20.88
N ALA A 149 -8.49 -3.83 19.96
CA ALA A 149 -8.51 -5.10 19.25
C ALA A 149 -7.14 -5.77 19.29
N PRO A 150 -6.89 -6.69 20.25
CA PRO A 150 -5.61 -7.38 20.37
C PRO A 150 -5.20 -8.08 19.08
N LEU A 151 -3.93 -7.90 18.70
CA LEU A 151 -3.31 -8.56 17.56
C LEU A 151 -2.70 -9.88 18.03
N LYS A 152 -2.80 -10.92 17.21
CA LYS A 152 -2.08 -12.17 17.45
C LYS A 152 -0.58 -11.94 17.25
N ILE A 153 0.25 -12.76 17.90
CA ILE A 153 1.69 -12.75 17.65
C ILE A 153 1.99 -12.90 16.15
N GLY A 154 1.32 -13.85 15.47
CA GLY A 154 1.45 -14.02 14.04
C GLY A 154 1.05 -12.80 13.20
N GLU A 155 0.19 -11.91 13.68
CA GLU A 155 -0.07 -10.65 12.98
C GLU A 155 1.09 -9.66 13.15
N LEU A 156 1.63 -9.53 14.37
CA LEU A 156 2.76 -8.62 14.63
C LEU A 156 4.02 -9.02 13.85
N TRP A 157 4.27 -10.32 13.69
CA TRP A 157 5.37 -10.83 12.86
C TRP A 157 5.21 -10.48 11.37
N ALA A 158 3.98 -10.34 10.89
CA ALA A 158 3.70 -9.97 9.51
C ALA A 158 3.78 -8.45 9.26
N LEU A 159 3.70 -7.63 10.31
CA LEU A 159 3.62 -6.17 10.21
C LEU A 159 4.71 -5.54 9.33
N PRO A 160 6.01 -5.88 9.46
CA PRO A 160 7.05 -5.27 8.63
C PRO A 160 6.82 -5.50 7.13
N ASN A 161 6.36 -6.70 6.76
CA ASN A 161 6.04 -7.02 5.37
C ASN A 161 4.79 -6.30 4.90
N MET A 162 3.78 -6.14 5.75
CA MET A 162 2.59 -5.38 5.40
C MET A 162 2.89 -3.89 5.18
N LEU A 163 3.80 -3.30 5.96
CA LEU A 163 4.26 -1.93 5.75
C LEU A 163 5.02 -1.80 4.43
N ARG A 164 5.92 -2.74 4.11
CA ARG A 164 6.62 -2.79 2.83
C ARG A 164 5.65 -2.88 1.65
N ILE A 165 4.69 -3.80 1.72
CA ILE A 165 3.67 -3.94 0.67
C ILE A 165 2.84 -2.65 0.57
N GLY A 166 2.45 -2.05 1.68
CA GLY A 166 1.67 -0.80 1.67
C GLY A 166 2.40 0.39 1.05
N LEU A 167 3.71 0.53 1.32
CA LEU A 167 4.57 1.52 0.68
C LEU A 167 4.73 1.25 -0.82
N LEU A 168 4.95 -0.02 -1.17
CA LEU A 168 5.07 -0.46 -2.54
C LEU A 168 3.82 -0.10 -3.34
N GLU A 169 2.64 -0.52 -2.90
CA GLU A 169 1.34 -0.27 -3.55
C GLU A 169 1.01 1.23 -3.77
N ARG A 170 1.65 2.13 -3.01
CA ARG A 170 1.51 3.59 -3.16
C ARG A 170 2.50 4.20 -4.15
N LEU A 171 3.45 3.42 -4.66
CA LEU A 171 4.31 3.88 -5.73
C LEU A 171 3.45 4.23 -6.96
N PRO A 172 3.67 5.40 -7.57
CA PRO A 172 2.94 5.77 -8.76
C PRO A 172 3.19 4.70 -9.83
N PRO A 173 2.14 4.12 -10.44
CA PRO A 173 2.33 3.33 -11.63
C PRO A 173 2.97 4.25 -12.66
N ALA A 174 4.17 3.91 -13.08
CA ALA A 174 4.88 4.45 -14.23
C ALA A 174 4.01 4.83 -15.45
N ALA A 175 2.88 4.14 -15.65
CA ALA A 175 1.92 4.39 -16.72
C ALA A 175 1.09 5.68 -16.54
N ALA A 176 0.97 6.22 -15.32
CA ALA A 176 0.10 7.35 -15.00
C ALA A 176 0.61 8.70 -15.55
N GLU A 177 1.88 8.81 -15.95
CA GLU A 177 2.43 10.05 -16.53
C GLU A 177 2.35 10.12 -18.07
N THR A 178 1.70 9.16 -18.74
CA THR A 178 1.53 9.21 -20.21
C THR A 178 0.43 10.17 -20.69
N HIS A 179 -0.12 11.01 -19.82
CA HIS A 179 -1.06 12.08 -20.19
C HIS A 179 -0.80 13.35 -19.38
N THR A 180 -0.01 14.28 -19.91
CA THR A 180 -0.43 15.66 -20.21
C THR A 180 0.70 16.33 -21.02
N GLY A 181 0.61 16.35 -22.35
CA GLY A 181 1.66 16.98 -23.16
C GLY A 181 1.48 16.85 -24.67
N GLY A 182 0.49 17.57 -25.21
CA GLY A 182 0.50 18.13 -26.57
C GLY A 182 0.47 17.17 -27.77
N ALA A 183 -0.71 17.00 -28.37
CA ALA A 183 -0.80 16.74 -29.81
C ALA A 183 -0.77 18.10 -30.56
N PRO A 184 -0.11 18.19 -31.74
CA PRO A 184 -0.25 19.34 -32.64
C PRO A 184 -1.65 19.43 -33.25
#